data_AF-A0A822DS47-F1
#
_entry.id   AF-A0A822DS47-F1
#
_cell.length_a   1.000
_cell.length_b   1.000
_cell.length_c   1.000
_cell.angle_alpha   90.00
_cell.angle_beta   90.00
_cell.angle_gamma   90.00
#
_symmetry.space_group_name_H-M   'P 1'
#
loop_
_entity.id
_entity.type
_entity.pdbx_description
1 polymer ?
#
loop_
_entity_poly.entity_id
_entity_poly.type
_entity_poly.pdbx_seq_one_letter_code
_entity_poly.pdbx_strand_id
1 'polypeptide(L)' 'MSLSLDKLEMNNLPSKDALRLCRETEDIKTILALTTHVDPIVRQRAFKEICPCRVKEDIDAFWERVIEMIDDPADNVREQ' A
#
# COMPACT_ATOMS: atom_id res chain seq x y z
N MET A 1 -4.65 -16.00 -10.46
CA MET A 1 -5.63 -16.13 -9.36
C MET A 1 -4.96 -16.18 -7.97
N SER A 2 -3.76 -15.61 -7.79
CA SER A 2 -3.00 -15.63 -6.52
C SER A 2 -3.05 -14.31 -5.73
N LEU A 3 -3.32 -13.17 -6.39
CA LEU A 3 -3.29 -11.82 -5.79
C LEU A 3 -4.27 -11.59 -4.62
N SER A 4 -5.32 -12.41 -4.49
CA SER A 4 -6.37 -12.22 -3.48
C SER A 4 -6.03 -12.84 -2.11
N LEU A 5 -5.18 -13.87 -2.06
CA LEU A 5 -4.76 -14.51 -0.81
C LEU A 5 -3.72 -13.66 -0.09
N ASP A 6 -2.78 -13.07 -0.83
CA ASP A 6 -1.69 -12.25 -0.26
C ASP A 6 -2.24 -10.97 0.40
N LYS A 7 -3.26 -10.33 -0.19
CA LYS A 7 -3.87 -9.09 0.36
C LYS A 7 -4.52 -9.30 1.75
N LEU A 8 -5.13 -10.45 1.99
CA LEU A 8 -5.81 -10.77 3.25
C LEU A 8 -4.83 -10.98 4.41
N GLU A 9 -3.67 -11.59 4.13
CA GLU A 9 -2.60 -11.74 5.12
C GLU A 9 -1.94 -10.40 5.43
N MET A 10 -1.66 -9.59 4.40
CA MET A 10 -1.00 -8.29 4.57
C MET A 10 -1.83 -7.30 5.38
N ASN A 11 -3.18 -7.32 5.24
CA ASN A 11 -4.08 -6.39 5.92
C ASN A 11 -4.06 -6.53 7.46
N ASN A 12 -3.76 -7.72 7.96
CA ASN A 12 -3.83 -8.05 9.39
C ASN A 12 -2.45 -8.22 10.04
N LEU A 13 -1.37 -7.86 9.33
CA LEU A 13 -0.03 -7.88 9.91
C LEU A 13 0.03 -6.94 11.12
N PRO A 14 0.81 -7.27 12.16
CA PRO A 14 1.08 -6.32 13.22
C PRO A 14 1.64 -5.02 12.62
N SER A 15 1.10 -3.85 13.00
CA SER A 15 1.46 -2.57 12.38
C SER A 15 2.97 -2.31 12.36
N LYS A 16 3.71 -2.75 13.40
CA LYS A 16 5.17 -2.62 13.45
C LYS A 16 5.86 -3.41 12.32
N ASP A 17 5.41 -4.64 12.06
CA ASP A 17 5.98 -5.48 11.01
C ASP A 17 5.58 -4.96 9.63
N ALA A 18 4.33 -4.52 9.48
CA ALA A 18 3.87 -3.91 8.24
C ALA A 18 4.65 -2.62 7.90
N LEU A 19 4.91 -1.76 8.89
CA LEU A 19 5.72 -0.55 8.73
C LEU A 19 7.18 -0.86 8.38
N ARG A 20 7.75 -1.91 8.97
CA ARG A 20 9.11 -2.37 8.65
C ARG A 20 9.15 -2.89 7.21
N LEU A 21 8.19 -3.71 6.83
CA LEU A 21 8.08 -4.26 5.49
C LEU A 21 7.91 -3.17 4.42
N CYS A 22 7.12 -2.12 4.68
CA CYS A 22 7.03 -0.95 3.80
C CYS A 22 8.40 -0.33 3.50
N ARG A 23 9.32 -0.33 4.47
CA ARG A 23 10.64 0.31 4.33
C ARG A 23 11.66 -0.58 3.64
N GLU A 24 11.54 -1.89 3.80
CA GLU A 24 12.56 -2.86 3.40
C GLU A 24 12.25 -3.51 2.04
N THR A 25 10.99 -3.58 1.64
CA THR A 25 10.61 -4.21 0.37
C THR A 25 10.77 -3.27 -0.82
N GLU A 26 11.27 -3.81 -1.92
CA GLU A 26 11.26 -3.14 -3.23
C GLU A 26 10.11 -3.67 -4.12
N ASP A 27 9.38 -4.70 -3.67
CA ASP A 27 8.26 -5.25 -4.42
C ASP A 27 7.03 -4.35 -4.33
N ILE A 28 6.68 -3.75 -5.47
CA ILE A 28 5.52 -2.87 -5.57
C ILE A 28 4.21 -3.58 -5.23
N LYS A 29 4.07 -4.88 -5.51
CA LYS A 29 2.82 -5.61 -5.22
C LYS A 29 2.59 -5.71 -3.72
N THR A 30 3.66 -5.99 -2.96
CA THR A 30 3.66 -5.95 -1.49
C THR A 30 3.28 -4.56 -0.97
N ILE A 31 3.87 -3.49 -1.51
CA ILE A 31 3.57 -2.11 -1.10
C ILE A 31 2.10 -1.78 -1.40
N LEU A 32 1.60 -2.13 -2.59
CA LEU A 32 0.20 -1.94 -2.97
C LEU A 32 -0.75 -2.72 -2.04
N ALA A 33 -0.43 -3.94 -1.65
CA ALA A 33 -1.25 -4.68 -0.68
C ALA A 33 -1.30 -3.96 0.69
N LEU A 34 -0.17 -3.44 1.17
CA LEU A 34 -0.08 -2.71 2.43
C LEU A 34 -0.87 -1.40 2.45
N THR A 35 -1.17 -0.81 1.30
CA THR A 35 -2.08 0.33 1.26
C THR A 35 -3.48 -0.03 1.74
N THR A 36 -3.90 -1.30 1.73
CA THR A 36 -5.24 -1.72 2.20
C THR A 36 -5.30 -2.05 3.69
N HIS A 37 -4.20 -1.85 4.41
CA HIS A 37 -4.04 -2.22 5.81
C HIS A 37 -5.04 -1.53 6.76
N VAL A 38 -5.48 -2.23 7.81
CA VAL A 38 -6.45 -1.70 8.79
C VAL A 38 -5.95 -0.43 9.49
N ASP A 39 -4.66 -0.39 9.82
CA ASP A 39 -3.99 0.75 10.42
C ASP A 39 -3.71 1.87 9.40
N PRO A 40 -4.29 3.09 9.57
CA PRO A 40 -4.07 4.22 8.66
C PRO A 40 -2.62 4.69 8.60
N ILE A 41 -1.81 4.47 9.64
CA ILE A 41 -0.39 4.84 9.63
C ILE A 41 0.38 3.94 8.65
N VAL A 42 0.04 2.65 8.61
CA VAL A 42 0.60 1.71 7.63
C VAL A 42 0.18 2.10 6.22
N ARG A 43 -1.10 2.41 6.01
CA ARG A 43 -1.60 2.85 4.69
C ARG A 43 -0.87 4.09 4.18
N GLN A 44 -0.76 5.11 5.04
CA GLN A 44 -0.03 6.34 4.74
C GLN A 44 1.42 6.03 4.36
N ARG A 45 2.12 5.20 5.17
CA ARG A 45 3.52 4.87 4.92
C ARG A 45 3.71 4.10 3.61
N ALA A 46 2.82 3.15 3.32
CA ALA A 46 2.83 2.41 2.07
C ALA A 46 2.60 3.34 0.88
N PHE A 47 1.64 4.27 1.00
CA PHE A 47 1.36 5.25 -0.04
C PHE A 47 2.56 6.18 -0.31
N LYS A 48 3.38 6.52 0.71
CA LYS A 48 4.66 7.24 0.50
C LYS A 48 5.69 6.46 -0.30
N GLU A 49 5.68 5.13 -0.21
CA GLU A 49 6.66 4.27 -0.91
C GLU A 49 6.24 3.93 -2.33
N ILE A 50 4.99 4.19 -2.68
CA ILE A 50 4.48 4.09 -4.04
C ILE A 50 5.14 5.21 -4.87
N CYS A 51 6.28 4.90 -5.51
CA CYS A 51 6.92 5.80 -6.47
C CYS A 51 6.56 5.40 -7.90
N PRO A 52 5.98 6.29 -8.73
CA PRO A 52 5.78 6.02 -10.16
C PRO A 52 7.10 5.72 -10.87
N CYS A 53 8.23 6.23 -10.35
CA CYS A 53 9.58 5.93 -10.85
C CYS A 53 10.00 4.46 -10.69
N ARG A 54 9.45 3.77 -9.69
CA ARG A 54 9.71 2.33 -9.41
C ARG A 54 8.72 1.43 -10.14
N VAL A 55 7.62 2.01 -10.60
CA VAL A 55 6.59 1.36 -11.42
C VAL A 55 6.99 1.51 -12.88
N LYS A 56 7.85 0.60 -13.35
CA LYS A 56 8.36 0.56 -14.74
C LYS A 56 7.34 -0.02 -15.74
N GLU A 57 6.20 -0.47 -15.27
CA GLU A 57 5.11 -1.03 -16.06
C GLU A 57 3.86 -0.16 -15.86
N ASP A 58 3.07 0.08 -16.90
CA ASP A 58 1.72 0.66 -16.77
C ASP A 58 0.85 -0.33 -15.97
N ILE A 59 0.90 -0.22 -14.65
CA ILE A 59 0.05 -1.00 -13.77
C ILE A 59 -1.20 -0.16 -13.53
N ASP A 60 -2.27 -0.43 -14.27
CA ASP A 60 -3.58 0.22 -14.04
C ASP A 60 -3.99 0.13 -12.56
N ALA A 61 -3.71 -1.00 -11.91
CA ALA A 61 -3.96 -1.22 -10.48
C ALA A 61 -3.18 -0.26 -9.55
N PHE A 62 -2.07 0.35 -10.00
CA PHE A 62 -1.39 1.41 -9.26
C PHE A 62 -2.23 2.68 -9.29
N TRP A 63 -2.68 3.09 -10.48
CA TRP A 63 -3.43 4.34 -10.65
C TRP A 63 -4.80 4.26 -10.01
N GLU A 64 -5.49 3.13 -10.18
CA GLU A 64 -6.72 2.82 -9.46
C GLU A 64 -6.51 2.97 -7.96
N ARG A 65 -5.39 2.44 -7.44
CA ARG A 65 -5.12 2.52 -6.01
C ARG A 65 -4.84 3.95 -5.56
N VAL A 66 -4.02 4.71 -6.28
CA VAL A 66 -3.77 6.13 -5.96
C VAL A 66 -5.08 6.92 -5.92
N ILE A 67 -5.99 6.68 -6.88
CA ILE A 67 -7.31 7.32 -6.91
C ILE A 67 -8.14 6.92 -5.68
N GLU A 68 -8.18 5.64 -5.31
CA GLU A 68 -8.87 5.18 -4.10
C GLU A 68 -8.33 5.84 -2.82
N MET A 69 -7.03 6.14 -2.75
CA MET A 69 -6.42 6.77 -1.57
C MET A 69 -6.82 8.24 -1.39
N ILE A 70 -7.29 8.91 -2.45
CA ILE A 70 -7.83 10.28 -2.37
C ILE A 70 -9.06 10.33 -1.45
N ASP A 71 -9.84 9.24 -1.41
CA ASP A 71 -11.05 9.12 -0.59
C ASP A 71 -10.82 8.28 0.69
N ASP A 72 -9.56 8.09 1.11
CA ASP A 72 -9.27 7.32 2.33
C ASP A 72 -9.98 7.96 3.55
N PRO A 73 -10.62 7.17 4.43
CA PRO A 73 -11.32 7.71 5.59
C PRO A 73 -10.41 8.47 6.56
N ALA A 74 -9.09 8.24 6.54
CA ALA A 74 -8.14 8.87 7.43
C ALA A 74 -7.43 10.07 6.76
N ASP A 75 -7.55 11.24 7.37
CA ASP A 75 -7.01 12.50 6.84
C ASP A 75 -5.50 12.43 6.58
N ASN A 76 -4.75 11.77 7.48
CA ASN A 76 -3.31 11.60 7.34
C ASN A 76 -2.92 10.82 6.07
N VAL A 77 -3.79 9.93 5.59
CA VAL A 77 -3.55 9.17 4.36
C VAL A 77 -3.83 10.04 3.13
N ARG A 78 -4.84 10.90 3.17
CA ARG A 78 -5.17 11.81 2.07
C ARG A 78 -4.15 12.93 1.88
N GLU A 79 -3.54 13.40 2.97
CA GLU A 79 -2.61 14.54 2.99
C GLU A 79 -1.12 14.15 2.84
N GLN A 80 -0.82 12.90 2.48
CA GLN A 80 0.50 12.29 2.65
C GLN A 80 1.59 12.69 1.66
#